data_AF-A0A7Y3JFC3-F1
#
_entry.id   AF-A0A7Y3JFC3-F1
#
_cell.length_a   1.000
_cell.length_b   1.000
_cell.length_c   1.000
_cell.angle_alpha   90.00
_cell.angle_beta   90.00
_cell.angle_gamma   90.00
#
_symmetry.space_group_name_H-M   'P 1'
#
loop_
_entity.id
_entity.type
_entity.pdbx_description
1 polymer ?
#
loop_
_entity_poly.entity_id
_entity_poly.type
_entity_poly.pdbx_seq_one_letter_code
_entity_poly.pdbx_strand_id
1 'polypeptide(L)' 'MTSCKPGDIVDLPFPVIATPEKKLRPTLVLTGSAFQANSGAVGMMMVTSAERGSWDNDIELSFGKNLDEGMRR' A
#
# COMPACT_ATOMS: atom_id res chain seq x y z
N MET A 1 8.67 -14.35 0.95
CA MET A 1 7.85 -14.08 2.15
C MET A 1 7.59 -12.59 2.18
N THR A 2 6.33 -12.18 2.02
CA THR A 2 5.94 -10.78 2.14
C THR A 2 6.16 -10.36 3.59
N SER A 3 7.18 -9.55 3.86
CA SER A 3 7.36 -8.99 5.19
C SER A 3 6.33 -7.88 5.40
N CYS A 4 5.78 -7.80 6.61
CA CYS A 4 4.92 -6.70 7.04
C CYS A 4 5.75 -5.75 7.92
N LYS A 5 6.92 -5.31 7.44
CA LYS A 5 7.74 -4.34 8.18
C LYS A 5 7.38 -2.93 7.72
N PRO A 6 7.47 -1.93 8.61
CA PRO A 6 7.34 -0.53 8.19
C PRO A 6 8.25 -0.21 7.01
N GLY A 7 7.71 0.44 5.99
CA GLY A 7 8.44 0.75 4.75
C GLY A 7 8.27 -0.28 3.63
N ASP A 8 7.78 -1.47 3.93
CA ASP A 8 7.50 -2.47 2.90
C ASP A 8 6.30 -2.02 2.04
N ILE A 9 6.38 -2.28 0.73
CA ILE A 9 5.26 -2.14 -0.20
C ILE A 9 4.70 -3.53 -0.49
N VAL A 10 3.39 -3.69 -0.28
CA VAL A 10 2.69 -4.95 -0.48
C VAL A 10 1.44 -4.74 -1.33
N ASP A 11 1.17 -5.69 -2.22
CA ASP A 11 0.00 -5.68 -3.09
C ASP A 11 -1.21 -6.29 -2.38
N LEU A 12 -2.29 -5.50 -2.26
CA LEU A 12 -3.53 -5.93 -1.59
C LEU A 12 -4.76 -5.74 -2.48
N PRO A 13 -5.77 -6.61 -2.37
CA PRO A 13 -7.01 -6.44 -3.12
C PRO A 13 -7.74 -5.18 -2.66
N PHE A 14 -8.15 -4.35 -3.62
CA PHE A 14 -8.95 -3.16 -3.38
C PHE A 14 -9.99 -2.98 -4.52
N PRO A 15 -11.24 -2.58 -4.22
CA PRO A 15 -11.75 -2.14 -2.92
C PRO A 15 -12.34 -3.30 -2.10
N VAL A 16 -12.61 -3.08 -0.82
CA VAL A 16 -13.36 -4.02 0.04
C VAL A 16 -14.86 -3.95 -0.29
N ILE A 17 -15.18 -4.06 -1.59
CA ILE A 17 -16.54 -4.11 -2.10
C ILE A 17 -16.80 -5.51 -2.64
N ALA A 18 -18.05 -5.96 -2.54
CA ALA A 18 -18.50 -7.28 -2.94
C ALA A 18 -18.52 -7.48 -4.48
N THR A 19 -17.60 -6.85 -5.21
CA THR A 19 -17.47 -6.96 -6.66
C THR A 19 -16.41 -8.03 -6.97
N PRO A 20 -16.61 -8.88 -7.99
CA PRO A 20 -15.69 -9.97 -8.32
C PRO A 20 -14.31 -9.51 -8.81
N GLU A 21 -14.11 -8.21 -9.10
CA GLU A 21 -12.81 -7.67 -9.50
C GLU A 21 -11.91 -7.41 -8.30
N LYS A 22 -11.05 -8.38 -7.97
CA LYS A 22 -9.93 -8.18 -7.04
C LYS A 22 -8.75 -7.56 -7.77
N LYS A 23 -8.79 -6.25 -8.03
CA LYS A 23 -7.59 -5.56 -8.48
C LYS A 23 -6.64 -5.37 -7.29
N LEU A 24 -5.40 -5.81 -7.44
CA LEU A 24 -4.38 -5.55 -6.43
C LEU A 24 -3.93 -4.09 -6.53
N ARG A 25 -3.65 -3.48 -5.39
CA ARG A 25 -3.11 -2.12 -5.27
C ARG A 25 -1.87 -2.15 -4.39
N PRO A 26 -0.81 -1.42 -4.76
CA PRO A 26 0.34 -1.26 -3.88
C PRO A 26 -0.08 -0.48 -2.62
N THR A 27 0.40 -0.94 -1.47
CA THR A 27 0.13 -0.33 -0.17
C THR A 27 1.41 -0.31 0.66
N LEU A 28 1.65 0.79 1.36
CA LEU A 28 2.80 1.01 2.24
C LEU A 28 2.45 0.56 3.65
N VAL A 29 3.26 -0.32 4.23
CA VAL A 29 3.13 -0.72 5.64
C VAL A 29 3.65 0.40 6.55
N LEU A 30 2.81 0.85 7.48
CA LEU A 30 3.14 1.92 8.42
C LEU A 30 3.48 1.41 9.82
N THR A 31 2.80 0.36 10.27
CA THR A 31 2.88 -0.11 11.66
C THR A 31 4.02 -1.10 11.89
N GLY A 32 4.73 -0.98 13.01
CA GLY A 32 5.78 -1.92 13.43
C GLY A 32 5.24 -3.19 14.11
N SER A 33 6.12 -4.19 14.25
CA SER A 33 5.77 -5.51 14.80
C SER A 33 5.15 -5.45 16.21
N ALA A 34 5.58 -4.51 17.05
CA ALA A 34 5.00 -4.34 18.39
C ALA A 34 3.51 -3.98 18.35
N PHE A 35 3.11 -3.05 17.47
CA PHE A 35 1.71 -2.70 17.27
C PHE A 35 0.92 -3.87 16.69
N GLN A 36 1.49 -4.54 15.69
CA GLN A 36 0.85 -5.68 15.03
C GLN A 36 0.60 -6.84 15.99
N ALA A 37 1.58 -7.17 16.84
CA ALA A 37 1.45 -8.23 17.84
C ALA A 37 0.40 -7.90 18.90
N ASN A 38 0.32 -6.63 19.33
CA ASN A 38 -0.63 -6.20 20.35
C ASN A 38 -2.07 -6.08 19.82
N SER A 39 -2.25 -5.65 18.56
CA SER A 39 -3.58 -5.34 18.01
C SER A 39 -4.14 -6.43 17.08
N GLY A 40 -3.28 -7.30 16.53
CA GLY A 40 -3.63 -8.18 15.41
C GLY A 40 -3.86 -7.43 14.08
N ALA A 41 -3.62 -6.12 14.04
CA ALA A 41 -3.88 -5.26 12.89
C ALA A 41 -2.59 -4.72 12.27
N VAL A 42 -2.64 -4.45 10.96
CA VAL A 42 -1.56 -3.78 10.23
C VAL A 42 -2.11 -2.48 9.66
N GLY A 43 -1.56 -1.35 10.11
CA GLY A 43 -1.86 -0.05 9.53
C GLY A 43 -1.07 0.13 8.24
N MET A 44 -1.77 0.47 7.16
CA MET A 44 -1.19 0.65 5.83
C MET A 44 -1.77 1.89 5.15
N MET A 45 -1.03 2.44 4.19
CA MET A 45 -1.46 3.55 3.34
C MET A 45 -1.49 3.11 1.89
N MET A 46 -2.56 3.42 1.16
CA MET A 46 -2.62 3.13 -0.26
C MET A 46 -1.61 3.97 -1.03
N VAL A 47 -0.96 3.36 -2.01
CA VAL A 47 -0.08 4.02 -2.96
C VAL A 47 -0.80 4.12 -4.30
N THR A 48 -0.79 5.32 -4.89
CA THR A 48 -1.46 5.64 -6.16
C THR A 48 -0.54 6.49 -7.02
N SER A 49 -0.70 6.43 -8.35
CA SER A 49 0.04 7.28 -9.28
C SER A 49 -0.42 8.75 -9.26
N ALA A 50 -1.53 9.05 -8.58
CA ALA A 50 -2.18 10.38 -8.55
C ALA A 50 -2.52 10.96 -9.95
N GLU A 51 -2.39 10.20 -11.03
CA GLU A 51 -2.65 10.63 -12.42
C GLU A 51 -4.09 11.08 -12.66
N ARG A 52 -5.03 10.61 -11.83
CA ARG A 52 -6.46 10.94 -11.90
C ARG A 52 -6.91 11.91 -10.81
N GLY A 53 -5.97 12.60 -10.18
CA GLY A 53 -6.20 13.60 -9.13
C GLY A 53 -5.42 13.26 -7.88
N SER A 54 -4.75 14.28 -7.34
CA SER A 54 -4.11 14.24 -6.02
C SER A 54 -5.08 14.71 -4.94
N TRP A 55 -4.85 14.27 -3.71
CA TRP A 55 -5.54 14.75 -2.51
C TRP A 55 -4.61 15.68 -1.72
N ASP A 56 -5.18 16.60 -0.93
CA ASP A 56 -4.41 17.61 -0.19
C ASP A 56 -3.39 17.02 0.78
N ASN A 57 -3.62 15.78 1.24
CA ASN A 57 -2.75 15.06 2.18
C ASN A 57 -1.95 13.94 1.51
N ASP A 58 -1.86 13.93 0.18
CA ASP A 58 -0.98 13.01 -0.52
C ASP A 58 0.47 13.29 -0.15
N ILE A 59 1.23 12.22 0.10
CA ILE A 59 2.65 12.28 0.37
C ILE A 59 3.37 11.74 -0.85
N GLU A 60 4.17 12.59 -1.50
CA GLU A 60 5.00 12.16 -2.62
C GLU A 60 6.03 11.14 -2.14
N LEU A 61 6.06 9.99 -2.80
CA LEU A 61 6.98 8.91 -2.48
C LEU A 61 8.13 8.90 -3.49
N SER A 62 9.35 9.14 -3.01
CA SER A 62 10.56 9.01 -3.82
C SER A 62 11.01 7.55 -3.82
N PHE A 63 10.77 6.84 -4.92
CA PHE A 63 11.12 5.43 -5.01
C PHE A 63 12.49 5.19 -5.68
N GLY A 64 13.19 4.13 -5.27
CA GLY A 64 14.19 3.48 -6.12
C GLY A 64 13.51 2.64 -7.22
N LYS A 65 14.23 2.34 -8.31
CA LYS A 65 13.77 1.69 -9.57
C LYS A 65 12.70 0.57 -9.49
N ASN A 66 12.52 -0.12 -8.36
CA ASN A 66 11.67 -1.31 -8.22
C ASN A 66 10.15 -1.03 -8.07
N LEU A 67 9.73 0.20 -7.71
CA LEU A 67 8.30 0.52 -7.52
C LEU A 67 7.63 1.11 -8.76
N ASP A 68 8.43 1.68 -9.66
CA ASP A 68 7.97 2.27 -10.93
C ASP A 68 7.36 1.20 -11.86
N GLU A 69 7.84 -0.06 -11.76
CA GLU A 69 7.29 -1.20 -12.52
C GLU A 69 5.97 -1.74 -11.94
N GLY A 70 5.74 -1.57 -10.64
CA GLY A 70 4.51 -2.00 -9.97
C GLY A 70 3.35 -1.03 -10.19
N MET A 71 3.64 0.28 -10.27
CA MET A 71 2.64 1.33 -10.51
C MET A 71 2.19 1.46 -11.98
N ARG A 72 2.96 0.93 -12.94
CA ARG A 72 2.62 0.95 -14.38
C ARG A 72 1.72 -0.21 -14.85
N ARG A 73 1.32 -1.13 -13.98
CA ARG A 73 0.51 -2.32 -14.31
C ARG A 73 -0.99 -2.14 -14.10
#